data_AF-A0A059LAD0-F1
#
_entry.id   AF-A0A059LAD0-F1
#
_cell.length_a   1.000
_cell.length_b   1.000
_cell.length_c   1.000
_cell.angle_alpha   90.00
_cell.angle_beta   90.00
_cell.angle_gamma   90.00
#
_symmetry.space_group_name_H-M   'P 1'
#
loop_
_entity.id
_entity.type
_entity.pdbx_description
1 polymer ?
#
loop_
_entity_poly.entity_id
_entity_poly.type
_entity_poly.pdbx_seq_one_letter_code
_entity_poly.pdbx_strand_id
1 'polypeptide(L)'
;MHTNASSCSSCAVRAQAFRPGVRAVSASAPSWDADSACVGRLNHVAIAVPNLSEAAARYKSVLGSKVSEPQALPEHGVTVVFVELANTKLELLEPLGEKSPIAGFLAKNPAGGMHHICLEVDDVK
;
A
#
# COMPACT_ATOMS: atom_id res chain seq x y z
N MET A 1 14.64 46.24 9.05
CA MET A 1 15.25 45.32 10.03
C MET A 1 14.65 43.94 9.79
N HIS A 2 15.50 42.93 9.54
CA HIS A 2 15.21 41.47 9.60
C HIS A 2 13.92 40.97 8.87
N THR A 3 13.93 40.36 7.68
CA THR A 3 14.55 39.07 7.28
C THR A 3 14.35 37.96 8.33
N ASN A 4 13.84 36.77 8.02
CA ASN A 4 14.46 35.83 7.08
C ASN A 4 13.50 34.69 6.67
N ALA A 5 13.41 34.40 5.36
CA ALA A 5 12.98 33.11 4.84
C ALA A 5 14.20 32.44 4.18
N SER A 6 14.74 31.41 4.85
CA SER A 6 15.87 30.54 4.49
C SER A 6 15.69 29.25 5.30
N SER A 7 16.07 28.02 4.91
CA SER A 7 16.58 27.42 3.66
C SER A 7 16.49 25.87 3.83
N CYS A 8 16.89 24.95 2.92
CA CYS A 8 17.61 25.08 1.65
C CYS A 8 17.35 23.90 0.69
N SER A 9 17.41 24.18 -0.61
CA SER A 9 18.06 23.39 -1.68
C SER A 9 18.44 21.92 -1.44
N SER A 10 17.89 21.00 -2.27
CA SER A 10 18.70 20.21 -3.23
C SER A 10 17.89 19.18 -4.05
N CYS A 11 17.10 19.64 -5.03
CA CYS A 11 16.77 18.80 -6.20
C CYS A 11 16.54 19.66 -7.45
N ALA A 12 17.57 20.42 -7.83
CA ALA A 12 17.57 21.17 -9.08
C ALA A 12 17.77 20.22 -10.28
N VAL A 13 16.70 19.55 -10.69
CA VAL A 13 16.66 18.88 -12.00
C VAL A 13 16.93 19.95 -13.06
N ARG A 14 18.00 19.77 -13.85
CA ARG A 14 18.34 20.68 -14.96
C ARG A 14 17.16 20.80 -15.92
N ALA A 15 16.47 21.94 -15.88
CA ALA A 15 15.53 22.32 -16.92
C ALA A 15 16.29 22.43 -18.25
N GLN A 16 16.11 21.44 -19.13
CA GLN A 16 16.63 21.52 -20.49
C GLN A 16 15.91 22.64 -21.24
N ALA A 17 16.64 23.38 -22.08
CA ALA A 17 16.14 24.60 -22.70
C ALA A 17 14.87 24.34 -23.53
N PHE A 18 13.80 25.07 -23.19
CA PHE A 18 12.50 24.99 -23.85
C PHE A 18 12.64 25.44 -25.32
N ARG A 19 12.50 24.52 -26.27
CA ARG A 19 12.54 24.85 -27.70
C ARG A 19 11.28 25.65 -28.08
N PRO A 20 11.40 26.89 -28.60
CA PRO A 20 10.25 27.63 -29.07
C PRO A 20 9.69 26.95 -30.32
N GLY A 21 8.48 26.40 -30.25
CA GLY A 21 7.79 25.77 -31.38
C GLY A 21 7.06 24.46 -31.07
N VAL A 22 7.34 23.79 -29.95
CA VAL A 22 6.57 22.60 -29.54
C VAL A 22 5.33 23.05 -28.77
N ARG A 23 4.16 22.97 -29.41
CA ARG A 23 2.87 23.21 -28.76
C ARG A 23 2.66 22.13 -27.69
N ALA A 24 2.46 22.52 -26.43
CA ALA A 24 2.17 21.56 -25.37
C ALA A 24 0.84 20.85 -25.69
N VAL A 25 0.91 19.56 -26.02
CA VAL A 25 -0.28 18.72 -26.10
C VAL A 25 -0.68 18.40 -24.66
N SER A 26 -1.78 18.99 -24.20
CA SER A 26 -2.37 18.60 -22.92
C SER A 26 -2.86 17.15 -23.05
N ALA A 27 -2.13 16.21 -22.47
CA ALA A 27 -2.62 14.86 -22.27
C ALA A 27 -3.74 14.91 -21.23
N SER A 28 -4.97 15.14 -21.68
CA SER A 28 -6.14 14.76 -20.90
C SER A 28 -6.06 13.25 -20.70
N ALA A 29 -5.91 12.81 -19.45
CA ALA A 29 -6.10 11.40 -19.12
C ALA A 29 -7.47 10.96 -19.66
N PRO A 30 -7.61 9.72 -20.17
CA PRO A 30 -8.92 9.23 -20.60
C PRO A 30 -9.89 9.38 -19.42
N SER A 31 -10.98 10.12 -19.63
CA SER A 31 -12.09 10.16 -18.69
C SER A 31 -12.80 8.82 -18.78
N TRP A 32 -12.43 7.90 -17.89
CA TRP A 32 -13.30 6.81 -17.51
C TRP A 32 -14.50 7.47 -16.85
N ASP A 33 -15.61 7.60 -17.58
CA ASP A 33 -16.78 8.34 -17.10
C ASP A 33 -17.28 7.71 -15.79
N ALA A 34 -17.13 8.46 -14.70
CA ALA A 34 -17.26 7.94 -13.33
C ALA A 34 -18.72 7.76 -12.87
N ASP A 35 -19.68 7.95 -13.76
CA ASP A 35 -21.12 8.01 -13.46
C ASP A 35 -21.78 6.63 -13.25
N SER A 36 -20.98 5.56 -13.10
CA SER A 36 -21.45 4.24 -12.66
C SER A 36 -20.42 3.51 -11.78
N ALA A 37 -19.77 4.23 -10.85
CA ALA A 37 -18.67 3.73 -10.03
C ALA A 37 -19.07 2.74 -8.92
N CYS A 38 -19.60 1.57 -9.30
CA CYS A 38 -19.89 0.46 -8.39
C CYS A 38 -18.64 -0.12 -7.67
N VAL A 39 -17.44 0.29 -8.07
CA VAL A 39 -16.15 -0.06 -7.45
C VAL A 39 -15.47 1.20 -6.97
N GLY A 40 -15.20 1.26 -5.66
CA GLY A 40 -14.54 2.35 -4.97
C GLY A 40 -13.02 2.19 -4.85
N ARG A 41 -12.45 2.67 -3.74
CA ARG A 41 -10.99 2.69 -3.51
C ARG A 41 -10.43 1.31 -3.13
N LEU A 42 -9.11 1.16 -3.26
CA LEU A 42 -8.35 0.06 -2.67
C LEU A 42 -8.34 0.19 -1.14
N ASN A 43 -9.01 -0.72 -0.45
CA ASN A 43 -9.04 -0.78 1.01
C ASN A 43 -7.68 -1.24 1.56
N HIS A 44 -7.21 -2.39 1.07
CA HIS A 44 -5.91 -2.95 1.44
C HIS A 44 -5.35 -3.93 0.41
N VAL A 45 -4.05 -4.24 0.55
CA VAL A 45 -3.39 -5.40 -0.07
C VAL A 45 -2.97 -6.36 1.04
N ALA A 46 -3.42 -7.61 0.95
CA ALA A 46 -3.08 -8.66 1.90
C ALA A 46 -1.84 -9.43 1.46
N ILE A 47 -0.87 -9.58 2.35
CA ILE A 47 0.41 -10.27 2.12
C ILE A 47 0.52 -11.37 3.17
N ALA A 48 0.49 -12.62 2.73
CA ALA A 48 0.75 -13.76 3.61
C ALA A 48 2.27 -13.83 3.89
N VAL A 49 2.65 -13.92 5.16
CA VAL A 49 4.04 -13.93 5.61
C VAL A 49 4.33 -15.14 6.50
N PRO A 50 5.52 -15.76 6.40
CA PRO A 50 5.90 -16.91 7.24
C PRO A 50 6.32 -16.52 8.66
N ASN A 51 6.60 -15.23 8.90
CA ASN A 51 6.89 -14.68 10.22
C ASN A 51 6.40 -13.23 10.29
N LEU A 52 5.41 -12.96 11.14
CA LEU A 52 4.76 -11.65 11.25
C LEU A 52 5.67 -10.59 11.85
N SER A 53 6.46 -10.97 12.87
CA SER A 53 7.37 -10.07 13.58
C SER A 53 8.49 -9.56 12.65
N GLU A 54 9.11 -10.46 11.89
CA GLU A 54 10.14 -10.09 10.92
C GLU A 54 9.57 -9.22 9.79
N ALA A 55 8.40 -9.57 9.26
CA ALA A 55 7.73 -8.77 8.23
C ALA A 55 7.40 -7.36 8.75
N ALA A 56 6.76 -7.24 9.91
CA ALA A 56 6.45 -5.97 10.56
C ALA A 56 7.72 -5.13 10.82
N ALA A 57 8.80 -5.75 11.29
CA ALA A 57 10.08 -5.09 11.50
C ALA A 57 10.71 -4.56 10.20
N ARG A 58 10.56 -5.25 9.06
CA ARG A 58 11.02 -4.76 7.75
C ARG A 58 10.27 -3.48 7.35
N TYR A 59 8.94 -3.46 7.43
CA TYR A 59 8.15 -2.26 7.09
C TYR A 59 8.41 -1.08 8.06
N LYS A 60 8.55 -1.36 9.36
CA LYS A 60 8.80 -0.33 10.39
C LYS A 60 10.22 0.23 10.32
N SER A 61 11.24 -0.62 10.25
CA SER A 61 12.64 -0.24 10.43
C SER A 61 13.39 0.05 9.13
N VAL A 62 13.01 -0.56 8.01
CA VAL A 62 13.68 -0.33 6.70
C VAL A 62 12.94 0.73 5.88
N LEU A 63 11.60 0.71 5.89
CA LEU A 63 10.77 1.62 5.10
C LEU A 63 10.20 2.79 5.91
N GLY A 64 10.39 2.81 7.24
CA GLY A 64 9.92 3.89 8.12
C GLY A 64 8.39 3.99 8.22
N SER A 65 7.64 2.96 7.81
CA SER A 65 6.18 2.98 7.83
C SER A 65 5.64 2.89 9.26
N LYS A 66 4.45 3.46 9.50
CA LYS A 66 3.72 3.25 10.75
C LYS A 66 3.08 1.86 10.70
N VAL A 67 3.37 1.04 11.70
CA VAL A 67 2.95 -0.36 11.79
C VAL A 67 2.21 -0.57 13.11
N SER A 68 1.07 -1.25 13.08
CA SER A 68 0.28 -1.59 14.27
C SER A 68 0.95 -2.68 15.10
N GLU A 69 0.47 -2.86 16.33
CA GLU A 69 0.71 -4.11 17.06
C GLU A 69 -0.03 -5.28 16.38
N PRO A 70 0.43 -6.54 16.57
CA PRO A 70 -0.26 -7.72 16.05
C PRO A 70 -1.62 -7.95 16.70
N GLN A 71 -2.64 -8.20 15.88
CA GLN A 71 -3.98 -8.56 16.32
C GLN A 71 -4.32 -9.99 15.90
N ALA A 72 -4.59 -10.86 16.87
CA ALA A 72 -5.11 -12.20 16.61
C ALA A 72 -6.60 -12.12 16.23
N LEU A 73 -6.99 -12.80 15.14
CA LEU A 73 -8.37 -12.94 14.66
C LEU A 73 -8.71 -14.45 14.55
N PRO A 74 -9.03 -15.13 15.67
CA PRO A 74 -9.23 -16.58 15.68
C PRO A 74 -10.35 -17.06 14.76
N GLU A 75 -11.42 -16.28 14.61
CA GLU A 75 -12.54 -16.53 13.71
C GLU A 75 -12.15 -16.53 12.22
N HIS A 76 -11.08 -15.82 11.86
CA HIS A 76 -10.51 -15.80 10.52
C HIS A 76 -9.27 -16.72 10.37
N GLY A 77 -8.80 -17.32 11.48
CA GLY A 77 -7.63 -18.18 11.49
C GLY A 77 -6.33 -17.46 11.12
N VAL A 78 -6.21 -16.17 11.41
CA VAL A 78 -5.01 -15.37 11.11
C VAL A 78 -4.64 -14.43 12.26
N THR A 79 -3.35 -14.09 12.36
CA THR A 79 -2.87 -12.90 13.08
C THR A 79 -2.51 -11.85 12.04
N VAL A 80 -3.02 -10.63 12.21
CA VAL A 80 -2.81 -9.51 11.28
C VAL A 80 -1.94 -8.41 11.90
N VAL A 81 -1.08 -7.81 11.09
CA VAL A 81 -0.43 -6.52 11.36
C VAL A 81 -0.77 -5.56 10.23
N PHE A 82 -1.20 -4.36 10.59
CA PHE A 82 -1.51 -3.29 9.63
C PHE A 82 -0.30 -2.39 9.42
N VAL A 83 0.09 -2.19 8.17
CA VAL A 83 1.04 -1.14 7.75
C VAL A 83 0.22 0.01 7.17
N GLU A 84 0.28 1.17 7.82
CA GLU A 84 -0.41 2.38 7.36
C GLU A 84 0.40 3.07 6.25
N LEU A 85 -0.23 3.26 5.09
CA LEU A 85 0.26 4.11 4.01
C LEU A 85 -0.67 5.33 3.85
N ALA A 86 -0.23 6.36 3.15
CA ALA A 86 -1.00 7.60 3.00
C ALA A 86 -2.33 7.44 2.23
N ASN A 87 -2.44 6.40 1.39
CA ASN A 87 -3.55 6.17 0.46
C ASN A 87 -4.32 4.86 0.69
N THR A 88 -3.76 3.90 1.43
CA THR A 88 -4.31 2.55 1.62
C THR A 88 -3.58 1.85 2.78
N LYS A 89 -3.84 0.57 3.03
CA LYS A 89 -3.15 -0.25 4.04
C LYS A 89 -2.54 -1.50 3.42
N LEU A 90 -1.48 -2.02 4.04
CA LEU A 90 -1.06 -3.40 3.83
C LEU A 90 -1.45 -4.24 5.04
N GLU A 91 -2.02 -5.41 4.80
CA GLU A 91 -2.36 -6.38 5.84
C GLU A 91 -1.37 -7.54 5.77
N LEU A 92 -0.47 -7.62 6.75
CA LEU A 92 0.47 -8.73 6.87
C LEU A 92 -0.24 -9.84 7.64
N LEU A 93 -0.38 -11.02 7.03
CA LEU A 93 -1.16 -12.13 7.58
C LEU A 93 -0.25 -13.32 7.89
N GLU A 94 -0.29 -13.78 9.13
CA GLU A 94 0.36 -15.01 9.60
C GLU A 94 -0.71 -16.03 10.03
N PRO A 95 -0.57 -17.33 9.71
CA PRO A 95 -1.59 -18.33 10.01
C PRO A 95 -1.74 -18.54 11.53
N LEU A 96 -2.98 -18.45 12.02
CA LEU A 96 -3.32 -18.73 13.42
C LEU A 96 -4.11 -20.04 13.51
N GLY A 97 -3.47 -21.08 14.07
CA GLY A 97 -4.06 -22.41 14.23
C GLY A 97 -4.00 -23.28 12.97
N GLU A 98 -4.25 -24.58 13.16
CA GLU A 98 -4.05 -25.63 12.13
C GLU A 98 -5.00 -25.53 10.93
N LYS A 99 -6.13 -24.83 11.08
CA LYS A 99 -7.17 -24.67 10.04
C LYS A 99 -7.11 -23.30 9.35
N SER A 100 -5.99 -22.58 9.47
CA SER A 100 -5.83 -21.26 8.84
C SER A 100 -6.01 -21.33 7.31
N PRO A 101 -6.83 -20.45 6.70
CA PRO A 101 -7.09 -20.48 5.27
C PRO A 101 -5.82 -20.20 4.43
N ILE A 102 -4.85 -19.48 4.98
CA ILE A 102 -3.60 -19.11 4.29
C ILE A 102 -2.47 -20.13 4.46
N ALA A 103 -2.64 -21.16 5.31
CA ALA A 103 -1.60 -22.17 5.55
C ALA A 103 -1.22 -22.92 4.25
N GLY A 104 -2.22 -23.28 3.43
CA GLY A 104 -1.99 -23.90 2.13
C GLY A 104 -1.34 -22.99 1.09
N PHE A 105 -1.46 -21.66 1.24
CA PHE A 105 -0.75 -20.69 0.41
C PHE A 105 0.73 -20.61 0.79
N LEU A 106 1.05 -20.53 2.09
CA LEU A 106 2.42 -20.50 2.58
C LEU A 106 3.16 -21.82 2.36
N ALA A 107 2.48 -22.97 2.40
CA ALA A 107 3.07 -24.26 2.03
C ALA A 107 3.56 -24.31 0.56
N LYS A 108 2.92 -23.55 -0.34
CA LYS A 108 3.33 -23.39 -1.74
C LYS A 108 4.33 -22.25 -1.94
N ASN A 109 4.24 -21.21 -1.10
CA ASN A 109 5.04 -19.99 -1.17
C ASN A 109 5.75 -19.78 0.18
N PRO A 110 6.83 -20.54 0.48
CA PRO A 110 7.45 -20.56 1.82
C PRO A 110 8.10 -19.23 2.22
N ALA A 111 8.39 -18.35 1.26
CA ALA A 111 8.89 -17.00 1.52
C ALA A 111 7.78 -15.95 1.79
N GLY A 112 6.50 -16.35 1.72
CA GLY A 112 5.36 -15.44 1.69
C GLY A 112 5.03 -14.92 0.30
N GLY A 113 4.04 -14.03 0.21
CA GLY A 113 3.62 -13.40 -1.05
C GLY A 113 2.31 -12.62 -0.94
N MET A 114 2.00 -11.82 -1.96
CA MET A 114 0.69 -11.17 -2.08
C MET A 114 -0.41 -12.24 -2.20
N HIS A 115 -1.40 -12.19 -1.32
CA HIS A 115 -2.47 -13.19 -1.26
C HIS A 115 -3.73 -12.69 -1.96
N HIS A 116 -4.15 -11.44 -1.71
CA HIS A 116 -5.32 -10.83 -2.34
C HIS A 116 -5.29 -9.30 -2.24
N ILE A 117 -6.19 -8.65 -2.95
CA ILE A 117 -6.50 -7.22 -2.83
C ILE A 117 -7.96 -7.07 -2.44
N CYS A 118 -8.29 -6.05 -1.63
CA CYS A 118 -9.65 -5.74 -1.26
C CYS A 118 -10.03 -4.35 -1.80
N LEU A 119 -11.06 -4.33 -2.65
CA LEU A 119 -11.64 -3.10 -3.21
C LEU A 119 -12.96 -2.81 -2.49
N GLU A 120 -13.20 -1.54 -2.20
CA GLU A 120 -14.50 -1.11 -1.67
C GLU A 120 -15.55 -1.10 -2.79
N VAL A 121 -16.82 -1.31 -2.44
CA VAL A 121 -17.97 -1.26 -3.34
C VAL A 121 -19.13 -0.57 -2.62
N ASP A 122 -20.02 0.09 -3.36
CA ASP A 122 -21.14 0.84 -2.76
C ASP A 122 -22.23 -0.07 -2.17
N ASP A 123 -22.37 -1.29 -2.71
CA ASP A 123 -23.31 -2.32 -2.24
C ASP A 123 -22.69 -3.72 -2.45
N VAL A 124 -22.88 -4.61 -1.47
CA VAL A 124 -22.17 -5.91 -1.37
C VAL A 124 -23.12 -7.12 -1.31
N LYS A 125 -24.42 -6.90 -1.59
CA LYS A 125 -25.51 -7.90 -1.52
C LYS A 125 -25.25 -9.21 -2.29
#